data_AF-A0A329UQR8-F1
#
_entry.id   AF-A0A329UQR8-F1
#
_cell.length_a   1.000
_cell.length_b   1.000
_cell.length_c   1.000
_cell.angle_alpha   90.00
_cell.angle_beta   90.00
_cell.angle_gamma   90.00
#
_symmetry.space_group_name_H-M   'P 1'
#
loop_
_entity.id
_entity.type
_entity.pdbx_description
1 polymer ?
#
loop_
_entity_poly.entity_id
_entity_poly.type
_entity_poly.pdbx_seq_one_letter_code
_entity_poly.pdbx_strand_id
1 'polypeptide(L)' 'MSNFQKDVQLLTDLQELISDAERTANMPGYAGAVFNAISPALKAAMPAAQKKARRQIDVLTRAKERLMELMEEPQK' A
#
# COMPACT_ATOMS: atom_id res chain seq x y z
N MET A 1 -22.67 6.37 14.50
CA MET A 1 -22.35 5.89 13.13
C MET A 1 -22.47 4.38 13.12
N SER A 2 -23.13 3.80 12.11
CA SER A 2 -23.30 2.35 11.96
C SER A 2 -21.94 1.64 11.77
N ASN A 3 -21.80 0.39 12.22
CA ASN A 3 -20.59 -0.41 11.96
C ASN A 3 -20.32 -0.53 10.47
N PHE A 4 -21.37 -0.71 9.65
CA PHE A 4 -21.26 -0.71 8.20
C PHE A 4 -20.61 0.56 7.62
N GLN A 5 -20.97 1.75 8.14
CA GLN A 5 -20.35 3.00 7.67
C GLN A 5 -18.86 3.08 8.05
N LYS A 6 -18.47 2.53 9.21
CA LYS A 6 -17.07 2.45 9.60
C LYS A 6 -16.31 1.48 8.70
N ASP A 7 -16.92 0.38 8.31
CA ASP A 7 -16.31 -0.62 7.42
C ASP A 7 -16.13 -0.06 6.00
N VAL A 8 -17.11 0.71 5.47
CA VAL A 8 -16.97 1.46 4.21
C VAL A 8 -15.85 2.49 4.28
N GLN A 9 -15.72 3.21 5.39
CA GLN A 9 -14.62 4.16 5.57
C GLN A 9 -13.27 3.42 5.60
N LEU A 10 -13.18 2.31 6.33
CA LEU A 10 -11.96 1.49 6.39
C LEU A 10 -11.56 0.94 5.01
N LEU A 11 -12.51 0.53 4.17
CA LEU A 11 -12.23 0.15 2.78
C LEU A 11 -11.61 1.30 1.97
N THR A 12 -12.08 2.53 2.20
CA THR A 12 -11.56 3.74 1.54
C THR A 12 -10.13 4.02 2.00
N ASP A 13 -9.90 3.98 3.32
CA ASP A 13 -8.58 4.20 3.91
C ASP A 13 -7.57 3.14 3.44
N LEU A 14 -7.98 1.86 3.35
CA LEU A 14 -7.14 0.78 2.83
C LEU A 14 -6.77 1.01 1.35
N GLN A 15 -7.71 1.49 0.52
CA GLN A 15 -7.41 1.81 -0.88
C GLN A 15 -6.43 2.97 -1.02
N GLU A 16 -6.53 3.99 -0.17
CA GLU A 16 -5.58 5.12 -0.16
C GLU A 16 -4.17 4.63 0.22
N LEU A 17 -4.05 3.83 1.28
CA LEU A 17 -2.78 3.25 1.72
C LEU A 17 -2.16 2.31 0.66
N ILE A 18 -2.96 1.52 -0.04
CA ILE A 18 -2.49 0.70 -1.17
C ILE A 18 -1.92 1.60 -2.27
N SER A 19 -2.63 2.65 -2.64
CA SER A 19 -2.22 3.57 -3.71
C SER A 19 -0.91 4.29 -3.39
N ASP A 20 -0.73 4.70 -2.13
CA ASP A 20 0.52 5.32 -1.65
C ASP A 20 1.70 4.33 -1.62
N ALA A 21 1.44 3.10 -1.16
CA ALA A 21 2.45 2.06 -1.17
C ALA A 21 2.83 1.65 -2.61
N GLU A 22 1.87 1.59 -3.53
CA GLU A 22 2.10 1.37 -4.97
C GLU A 22 2.92 2.51 -5.58
N ARG A 23 2.63 3.76 -5.25
CA ARG A 23 3.42 4.91 -5.70
C ARG A 23 4.86 4.83 -5.19
N THR A 24 5.06 4.34 -3.98
CA THR A 24 6.39 4.15 -3.37
C THR A 24 7.13 2.97 -4.02
N ALA A 25 6.44 1.87 -4.30
CA ALA A 25 7.00 0.69 -4.94
C ALA A 25 7.33 0.91 -6.43
N ASN A 26 6.53 1.75 -7.11
CA ASN A 26 6.61 2.01 -8.55
C ASN A 26 7.10 3.42 -8.88
N MET A 27 7.63 4.17 -7.91
CA MET A 27 8.12 5.52 -8.14
C MET A 27 9.06 5.48 -9.37
N PRO A 28 8.69 6.14 -10.49
CA PRO A 28 9.52 6.10 -11.68
C PRO A 28 10.89 6.63 -11.29
N GLY A 29 11.95 6.05 -11.85
CA GLY A 29 13.29 6.59 -11.78
C GLY A 29 13.41 7.97 -12.45
N TYR A 30 12.48 8.91 -12.24
CA TYR A 30 12.69 10.35 -12.48
C TYR A 30 13.87 10.88 -11.65
N ALA A 31 14.26 10.15 -10.61
CA ALA A 31 15.53 10.30 -9.95
C ALA A 31 16.59 9.28 -10.44
N GLY A 32 16.56 8.80 -11.68
CA GLY A 32 17.66 7.98 -12.24
C GLY A 32 18.98 8.76 -12.32
N ALA A 33 18.90 10.08 -12.50
CA ALA A 33 20.03 11.00 -12.38
C ALA A 33 20.28 11.43 -10.93
N VAL A 34 19.23 11.63 -10.12
CA VAL A 34 19.37 12.14 -8.74
C VAL A 34 19.72 11.02 -7.74
N PHE A 35 19.09 9.83 -7.76
CA PHE A 35 19.45 8.68 -6.91
C PHE A 35 20.84 8.11 -7.22
N ASN A 36 21.33 8.18 -8.46
CA ASN A 36 22.73 7.84 -8.74
C ASN A 36 23.70 8.87 -8.12
N ALA A 37 23.25 10.10 -7.84
CA ALA A 37 24.00 11.13 -7.15
C ALA A 37 23.77 11.15 -5.62
N ILE A 38 22.63 10.65 -5.14
CA ILE A 38 22.29 10.59 -3.71
C ILE A 38 22.84 9.29 -3.12
N SER A 39 24.10 9.35 -2.66
CA SER A 39 24.76 8.40 -1.76
C SER A 39 24.65 6.89 -2.10
N PRO A 40 25.78 6.17 -2.27
CA PRO A 40 25.80 4.71 -2.45
C PRO A 40 24.98 3.93 -1.40
N ALA A 41 24.90 4.43 -0.16
CA ALA A 41 24.13 3.81 0.92
C ALA A 41 22.61 3.82 0.63
N LEU A 42 22.08 4.90 0.05
CA LEU A 42 20.66 4.99 -0.27
C LEU A 42 20.30 4.07 -1.45
N LYS A 43 21.18 3.98 -2.46
CA LYS A 43 21.03 3.04 -3.58
C LYS A 43 20.98 1.58 -3.09
N ALA A 44 21.84 1.22 -2.14
CA ALA A 44 21.84 -0.12 -1.55
C ALA A 44 20.59 -0.41 -0.69
N ALA A 45 19.97 0.62 -0.09
CA ALA A 45 18.75 0.48 0.70
C ALA A 45 17.46 0.42 -0.14
N MET A 46 17.47 0.89 -1.38
CA MET A 46 16.30 0.92 -2.27
C MET A 46 15.62 -0.45 -2.46
N PRO A 47 16.34 -1.56 -2.72
CA PRO A 47 15.71 -2.88 -2.86
C PRO A 47 14.97 -3.33 -1.60
N ALA A 48 15.52 -3.03 -0.41
CA ALA A 48 14.87 -3.35 0.85
C ALA A 48 13.60 -2.50 1.06
N ALA A 49 13.65 -1.21 0.70
CA ALA A 49 12.50 -0.32 0.75
C ALA A 49 11.39 -0.77 -0.22
N GLN A 50 11.74 -1.12 -1.47
CA GLN A 50 10.80 -1.66 -2.45
C GLN A 50 10.18 -2.98 -1.99
N LYS A 51 10.99 -3.90 -1.45
CA LYS A 51 10.48 -5.17 -0.89
C LYS A 51 9.50 -4.94 0.26
N LYS A 52 9.80 -3.97 1.13
CA LYS A 52 8.90 -3.58 2.22
C LYS A 52 7.59 -2.97 1.69
N ALA A 53 7.66 -2.07 0.71
CA ALA A 53 6.48 -1.47 0.09
C ALA A 53 5.61 -2.54 -0.60
N ARG A 54 6.20 -3.46 -1.37
CA ARG A 54 5.49 -4.59 -1.98
C ARG A 54 4.78 -5.47 -0.95
N ARG A 55 5.44 -5.76 0.17
CA ARG A 55 4.82 -6.50 1.27
C ARG A 55 3.65 -5.73 1.91
N GLN A 56 3.76 -4.41 2.03
CA GLN A 56 2.66 -3.58 2.54
C GLN A 56 1.46 -3.61 1.58
N ILE A 57 1.68 -3.44 0.27
CA ILE A 57 0.63 -3.56 -0.75
C ILE A 57 -0.10 -4.90 -0.60
N ASP A 58 0.64 -6.00 -0.59
CA ASP A 58 0.07 -7.36 -0.48
C ASP A 58 -0.78 -7.56 0.79
N VAL A 59 -0.32 -7.09 1.95
CA VAL A 59 -1.09 -7.22 3.20
C VAL A 59 -2.34 -6.33 3.18
N LEU A 60 -2.23 -5.10 2.70
CA LEU A 60 -3.36 -4.16 2.65
C LEU A 60 -4.43 -4.62 1.65
N THR A 61 -4.03 -5.10 0.48
CA THR A 61 -4.94 -5.67 -0.51
C THR A 61 -5.71 -6.85 0.05
N ARG A 62 -5.03 -7.80 0.70
CA ARG A 62 -5.71 -8.95 1.34
C ARG A 62 -6.66 -8.54 2.46
N ALA A 63 -6.29 -7.53 3.26
CA ALA A 63 -7.17 -7.01 4.30
C ALA A 63 -8.43 -6.36 3.71
N LYS A 64 -8.27 -5.59 2.62
CA LYS A 64 -9.38 -4.97 1.90
C LYS A 64 -10.31 -6.02 1.31
N GLU A 65 -9.77 -7.01 0.61
CA GLU A 65 -10.53 -8.14 0.04
C GLU A 65 -11.33 -8.87 1.11
N ARG A 66 -10.68 -9.21 2.24
CA ARG A 66 -11.37 -9.90 3.33
C ARG A 66 -12.48 -9.06 3.96
N LEU A 67 -12.28 -7.74 4.08
CA LEU A 67 -13.31 -6.85 4.59
C LEU A 67 -14.51 -6.75 3.64
N MET A 68 -14.26 -6.67 2.32
CA MET A 68 -15.35 -6.70 1.32
C MET A 68 -16.16 -8.00 1.40
N GLU A 69 -15.49 -9.16 1.49
CA GLU A 69 -16.17 -10.46 1.67
C GLU A 69 -17.07 -10.48 2.91
N LEU A 70 -16.55 -10.02 4.06
CA LEU A 70 -17.30 -9.98 5.32
C LEU A 70 -18.50 -9.02 5.29
N MET A 71 -18.45 -8.00 4.43
CA MET A 71 -19.55 -7.05 4.23
C MET A 71 -20.61 -7.57 3.25
N GLU A 72 -20.23 -8.43 2.31
CA GLU A 72 -21.14 -9.12 1.39
C GLU A 72 -21.80 -10.34 2.05
N GLU A 73 -21.12 -10.98 3.02
CA GLU A 73 -21.72 -12.03 3.84
C GLU A 73 -22.95 -11.48 4.58
N PRO A 74 -24.13 -12.14 4.50
CA PRO A 74 -25.30 -11.68 5.22
C PRO A 74 -24.99 -11.71 6.72
N GLN A 75 -24.98 -10.53 7.34
CA GLN A 75 -24.82 -10.37 8.78
C GLN A 75 -26.02 -11.02 9.46
N LYS A 76 -25.85 -12.26 9.91
CA LYS A 76 -26.88 -13.05 10.60
C LYS A 76 -27.21 -12.45 11.97
#